data_AF-L7JYZ0-F1
#
_entry.id   AF-L7JYZ0-F1
#
_cell.length_a   1.000
_cell.length_b   1.000
_cell.length_c   1.000
_cell.angle_alpha   90.00
_cell.angle_beta   90.00
_cell.angle_gamma   90.00
#
_symmetry.space_group_name_H-M   'P 1'
#
loop_
_entity.id
_entity.type
_entity.pdbx_description
1 polymer ?
#
loop_
_entity_poly.entity_id
_entity_poly.type
_entity_poly.pdbx_seq_one_letter_code
_entity_poly.pdbx_strand_id
1 'polypeptide(L)' 'MVQLRYKSDKVIEPNFYMRNDGTLTYFFDEEYFKSIVGKLKIVEFMMDKRLLINRKRNLDMYRVFVQSVLEK' A
#
# COMPACT_ATOMS: atom_id res chain seq x y z
N MET A 1 0.93 3.93 10.51
CA MET A 1 0.63 4.30 9.11
C MET A 1 1.36 5.60 8.76
N VAL A 2 2.12 5.64 7.66
CA VAL A 2 2.78 6.85 7.12
C VAL A 2 1.84 7.54 6.14
N GLN A 3 0.69 7.96 6.64
CA GLN A 3 -0.22 8.86 5.94
C GLN A 3 0.11 10.34 6.22
N LEU A 4 0.97 10.57 7.23
CA LEU A 4 1.31 11.86 7.86
C LEU A 4 2.10 12.88 7.02
N ARG A 5 2.26 12.68 5.71
CA ARG A 5 3.08 13.60 4.86
C ARG A 5 2.36 14.22 3.68
N TYR A 6 1.14 13.82 3.37
CA TYR A 6 0.41 14.43 2.27
C TYR A 6 -0.31 15.68 2.79
N LYS A 7 -0.12 16.79 2.08
CA LYS A 7 -0.92 18.00 2.30
C LYS A 7 -2.39 17.67 2.00
N SER A 8 -3.31 18.30 2.72
CA SER A 8 -4.74 17.98 2.65
C SER A 8 -5.34 18.07 1.24
N ASP A 9 -4.79 18.94 0.38
CA ASP A 9 -5.17 19.11 -1.02
C ASP A 9 -4.82 17.93 -1.93
N LYS A 10 -4.03 16.98 -1.44
CA LYS A 10 -3.61 15.78 -2.18
C LYS A 10 -4.35 14.51 -1.77
N VAL A 11 -5.12 14.57 -0.69
CA VAL A 11 -5.93 13.46 -0.21
C VAL A 11 -7.26 13.49 -0.95
N ILE A 12 -7.55 12.44 -1.72
CA ILE A 12 -8.82 12.33 -2.45
C ILE A 12 -9.86 11.69 -1.53
N GLU A 13 -9.49 10.58 -0.88
CA GLU A 13 -10.32 9.80 0.04
C GLU A 13 -9.44 9.16 1.12
N PRO A 14 -10.01 8.58 2.19
CA PRO A 14 -9.25 7.76 3.13
C PRO A 14 -8.43 6.70 2.38
N ASN A 15 -7.13 6.61 2.66
CA ASN A 15 -6.17 5.73 1.98
C ASN A 15 -5.91 6.01 0.49
N PHE A 16 -6.56 7.01 -0.12
CA PHE A 16 -6.41 7.36 -1.54
C PHE A 16 -5.89 8.78 -1.73
N TYR A 17 -4.77 8.94 -2.43
CA TYR A 17 -4.15 10.25 -2.61
C TYR A 17 -3.37 10.36 -3.92
N MET A 18 -3.17 11.59 -4.38
CA MET A 18 -2.42 11.91 -5.58
C MET A 18 -1.00 12.36 -5.22
N ARG A 19 0.00 11.79 -5.88
CA ARG A 19 1.39 12.22 -5.77
C ARG A 19 1.65 13.48 -6.61
N ASN A 20 2.79 14.13 -6.37
CA ASN A 20 3.16 15.35 -7.10
C ASN A 20 3.35 15.13 -8.61
N ASP A 21 3.67 13.91 -9.03
CA ASP A 21 3.82 13.48 -10.42
C ASP A 21 2.48 13.09 -11.09
N GLY A 22 1.35 13.27 -10.40
CA GLY A 22 0.01 12.88 -10.88
C GLY A 22 -0.32 11.40 -10.64
N THR A 23 0.61 10.60 -10.14
CA THR A 23 0.36 9.17 -9.85
C THR A 23 -0.61 9.03 -8.68
N LEU A 24 -1.71 8.32 -8.90
CA LEU A 24 -2.68 7.98 -7.87
C LEU A 24 -2.16 6.80 -7.05
N THR A 25 -2.19 6.93 -5.72
CA THR A 25 -1.74 5.88 -4.81
C THR A 25 -2.83 5.53 -3.83
N TYR A 26 -3.11 4.23 -3.70
CA TYR A 26 -4.07 3.69 -2.76
C TYR A 26 -3.37 2.74 -1.78
N PHE A 27 -3.57 2.96 -0.48
CA PHE A 27 -3.10 2.04 0.56
C PHE A 27 -4.18 1.01 0.86
N PHE A 28 -3.80 -0.26 0.86
CA PHE A 28 -4.69 -1.37 1.17
C PHE A 28 -3.98 -2.38 2.07
N ASP A 29 -4.78 -3.18 2.77
CA ASP A 29 -4.32 -4.35 3.50
C ASP A 29 -4.66 -5.64 2.74
N GLU A 30 -4.21 -6.76 3.28
CA GLU A 30 -4.43 -8.08 2.69
C GLU A 30 -5.92 -8.44 2.57
N GLU A 31 -6.74 -8.03 3.53
CA GLU A 31 -8.17 -8.30 3.54
C GLU A 31 -8.88 -7.56 2.41
N TYR A 32 -8.59 -6.26 2.24
CA TYR A 32 -9.08 -5.48 1.13
C TYR A 32 -8.62 -6.06 -0.21
N PHE A 33 -7.34 -6.44 -0.35
CA PHE A 33 -6.84 -7.09 -1.55
C PHE A 33 -7.67 -8.35 -1.89
N LYS A 34 -7.88 -9.24 -0.92
CA LYS A 34 -8.69 -10.45 -1.13
C LYS A 34 -10.12 -10.14 -1.54
N SER A 35 -10.72 -9.07 -1.01
CA SER A 35 -12.06 -8.63 -1.40
C SER A 35 -12.15 -8.15 -2.86
N ILE A 36 -11.12 -7.45 -3.37
CA ILE A 36 -11.12 -6.93 -4.75
C ILE A 36 -10.76 -7.99 -5.80
N VAL A 37 -10.06 -9.07 -5.40
CA VAL A 37 -9.78 -10.20 -6.30
C VAL A 37 -11.06 -10.89 -6.76
N GLY A 38 -12.12 -10.85 -5.94
CA GLY A 38 -13.46 -11.30 -6.31
C GLY A 38 -13.52 -12.81 -6.55
N LYS A 39 -13.85 -13.22 -7.79
CA LYS A 39 -14.03 -14.64 -8.16
C LYS A 39 -12.74 -15.33 -8.63
N LEU A 40 -11.67 -14.57 -8.84
CA LEU A 40 -10.40 -15.13 -9.27
C LEU A 40 -9.79 -15.94 -8.12
N LYS A 41 -9.16 -17.05 -8.46
CA LYS A 41 -8.47 -17.88 -7.47
C LYS A 41 -7.08 -17.33 -7.24
N ILE A 42 -6.73 -17.07 -5.98
CA ILE A 42 -5.37 -16.72 -5.59
C ILE A 42 -4.57 -18.03 -5.53
N VAL A 43 -3.66 -18.24 -6.47
CA VAL A 43 -2.80 -19.42 -6.53
C VAL A 43 -1.60 -19.25 -5.60
N GLU A 44 -0.99 -18.06 -5.64
CA GLU A 44 0.12 -17.69 -4.77
C GLU A 44 -0.08 -16.28 -4.23
N PHE A 45 0.30 -16.08 -2.96
CA PHE A 45 0.27 -14.79 -2.29
C PHE A 45 1.54 -14.63 -1.45
N MET A 46 2.32 -13.59 -1.74
CA MET A 46 3.57 -13.30 -1.05
C MET A 46 3.58 -11.85 -0.57
N MET A 47 4.03 -11.65 0.67
CA MET A 47 4.29 -10.33 1.23
C MET A 47 5.78 -10.17 1.55
N ASP A 48 6.46 -9.26 0.86
CA ASP A 48 7.82 -8.84 1.20
C ASP A 48 7.73 -7.62 2.13
N LYS A 49 8.13 -7.80 3.40
CA LYS A 49 8.16 -6.75 4.41
C LYS A 49 9.60 -6.33 4.66
N ARG A 50 9.95 -5.11 4.23
CA ARG A 50 11.27 -4.52 4.45
C ARG A 50 11.22 -3.42 5.48
N LEU A 51 12.03 -3.53 6.53
CA LEU A 51 12.17 -2.48 7.53
C LEU A 51 12.94 -1.29 6.94
N LEU A 52 12.30 -0.13 6.89
CA LEU A 52 12.92 1.14 6.55
C LEU A 52 13.19 1.93 7.83
N ILE A 53 14.45 2.25 8.07
CA ILE A 53 14.89 2.98 9.26
C ILE A 53 15.33 4.39 8.84
N ASN A 54 14.62 5.40 9.29
CA ASN A 54 15.05 6.79 9.23
C ASN A 54 15.79 7.15 10.53
N ARG A 55 17.10 6.92 10.54
CA ARG A 55 17.95 7.20 11.72
C ARG A 55 17.98 8.67 12.12
N LYS A 56 17.90 9.60 11.15
CA LYS A 56 17.90 11.05 11.41
C LYS A 56 16.67 11.49 12.19
N ARG A 57 15.53 10.85 11.95
CA ARG A 57 14.25 11.16 12.62
C ARG A 57 13.88 10.16 13.71
N ASN A 58 14.72 9.15 13.96
CA ASN A 58 14.44 8.01 14.81
C ASN A 58 13.06 7.37 14.53
N LEU A 59 12.75 7.16 13.25
CA LEU A 59 11.51 6.52 12.81
C LEU A 59 11.83 5.21 12.12
N ASP A 60 11.05 4.18 12.41
CA ASP A 60 11.00 2.96 11.63
C ASP A 60 9.64 2.83 10.93
N MET A 61 9.65 2.13 9.79
CA MET A 61 8.44 1.80 9.06
C MET A 61 8.70 0.58 8.21
N TYR A 62 7.75 -0.36 8.16
CA TYR A 62 7.78 -1.41 7.15
C TYR A 62 7.28 -0.89 5.81
N ARG A 63 8.11 -1.05 4.77
CA ARG A 63 7.64 -1.04 3.38
C ARG A 63 7.18 -2.45 3.04
N VAL A 64 5.93 -2.59 2.69
CA VAL A 64 5.31 -3.87 2.37
C VAL A 64 5.01 -3.90 0.88
N PHE A 65 5.46 -4.96 0.21
CA PHE A 65 5.07 -5.28 -1.16
C PHE A 65 4.25 -6.56 -1.15
N VAL A 66 3.14 -6.54 -1.88
CA VAL A 66 2.28 -7.69 -2.10
C VAL A 66 2.47 -8.15 -3.54
N GLN A 67 2.74 -9.43 -3.72
CA GLN A 67 2.77 -10.09 -5.02
C GLN A 67 1.79 -11.26 -4.99
N SER A 68 0.99 -11.42 -6.03
CA SER A 68 0.02 -12.51 -6.11
C SER A 68 -0.12 -13.02 -7.52
N VAL A 69 -0.29 -14.33 -7.66
CA VAL A 69 -0.61 -14.99 -8.92
C VAL A 69 -2.09 -15.35 -8.88
N LEU A 70 -2.85 -14.84 -9.84
CA LEU A 70 -4.30 -15.03 -9.95
C LEU A 70 -4.63 -15.93 -11.14
N GLU A 71 -5.56 -16.85 -10.94
CA GLU A 71 -6.10 -17.75 -11.97
C GLU A 71 -7.59 -17.44 -12.19
N LYS A 72 -8.04 -17.61 -13.44
CA LYS A 72 -9.42 -17.33 -13.86
C LYS A 72 -10.40 -18.41 -13.41
#